data_AF-A0A2N0L4F0-F1
#
_entry.id   AF-A0A2N0L4F0-F1
#
_cell.length_a   1.000
_cell.length_b   1.000
_cell.length_c   1.000
_cell.angle_alpha   90.00
_cell.angle_beta   90.00
_cell.angle_gamma   90.00
#
_symmetry.space_group_name_H-M   'P 1'
#
loop_
_entity.id
_entity.type
_entity.pdbx_description
1 polymer ?
#
loop_
_entity_poly.entity_id
_entity_poly.type
_entity_poly.pdbx_seq_one_letter_code
_entity_poly.pdbx_strand_id
1 'polypeptide(L)'
;MPEKKKRFTLDLDPDVQRRLKVAAALKGISMRQFCVSAIEKELAQDHDAVFQTPRFTEKGLDELLALREEIFGGEMLPGDSTDIIREERELRTKELERRSRS
;
A
#
# COMPACT_ATOMS: atom_id res chain seq x y z
N MET A 1 4.34 28.54 31.75
CA MET A 1 3.54 27.48 32.40
C MET A 1 4.22 26.15 32.11
N PRO A 2 4.53 25.30 33.11
CA PRO A 2 5.11 23.99 32.83
C PRO A 2 4.09 23.14 32.06
N GLU A 3 4.49 22.62 30.89
CA GLU A 3 3.64 21.76 30.08
C GLU A 3 3.18 20.54 30.89
N LYS A 4 1.86 20.34 30.93
CA LYS A 4 1.23 19.28 31.70
C LYS A 4 1.45 17.93 30.98
N LYS A 5 2.56 17.27 31.27
CA LYS A 5 2.91 15.96 30.68
C LYS A 5 1.87 14.91 31.08
N LYS A 6 1.21 14.32 30.08
CA LYS A 6 0.29 13.19 30.27
C LYS A 6 1.09 11.88 30.35
N ARG A 7 0.67 10.97 31.23
CA ARG A 7 1.27 9.63 31.37
C ARG A 7 0.52 8.66 30.46
N PHE A 8 1.26 7.89 29.69
CA PHE A 8 0.76 6.77 28.90
C PHE A 8 1.42 5.49 29.44
N THR A 9 0.59 4.53 29.83
CA THR A 9 1.03 3.23 30.35
C THR A 9 0.47 2.16 29.43
N LEU A 10 1.30 1.18 29.08
CA LEU A 10 0.94 0.09 28.19
C LEU A 10 1.46 -1.21 28.81
N ASP A 11 0.57 -2.17 28.96
CA ASP A 11 0.95 -3.53 29.33
C ASP A 11 1.45 -4.25 28.08
N LEU A 12 2.63 -4.85 28.17
CA LEU A 12 3.32 -5.48 27.06
C LEU A 12 3.65 -6.92 27.40
N ASP A 13 3.46 -7.81 26.44
CA ASP A 13 4.00 -9.16 26.54
C ASP A 13 5.54 -9.11 26.69
N PRO A 14 6.14 -10.02 27.48
CA PRO A 14 7.58 -10.03 27.73
C PRO A 14 8.42 -10.06 26.44
N ASP A 15 7.95 -10.76 25.41
CA ASP A 15 8.62 -10.85 24.12
C ASP A 15 8.56 -9.55 23.32
N VAL A 16 7.46 -8.79 23.43
CA VAL A 16 7.34 -7.47 22.82
C VAL A 16 8.29 -6.50 23.53
N GLN A 17 8.30 -6.53 24.87
CA GLN A 17 9.20 -5.69 25.67
C GLN A 17 10.67 -5.96 25.34
N ARG A 18 11.07 -7.23 25.18
CA ARG A 18 12.45 -7.60 24.81
C ARG A 18 12.83 -7.04 23.44
N ARG A 19 11.97 -7.19 22.43
CA ARG A 19 12.21 -6.66 21.08
C ARG A 19 12.33 -5.14 21.09
N LEU A 20 11.46 -4.44 21.82
CA LEU A 20 11.52 -2.98 21.99
C LEU A 20 12.83 -2.54 22.63
N LYS A 21 13.28 -3.22 23.69
CA LYS A 21 14.52 -2.89 24.37
C LYS A 21 15.74 -3.06 23.46
N VAL A 22 15.79 -4.15 22.68
CA VAL A 22 16.86 -4.38 21.70
C VAL A 22 16.84 -3.28 20.63
N ALA A 23 15.66 -2.96 20.07
CA ALA A 23 15.54 -1.93 19.05
C ALA A 23 15.96 -0.53 19.56
N ALA A 24 15.62 -0.19 20.80
CA ALA A 24 16.05 1.05 21.44
C ALA A 24 17.57 1.08 21.66
N ALA A 25 18.15 -0.04 22.13
CA ALA A 25 19.60 -0.16 22.33
C ALA A 25 20.38 -0.04 21.01
N LEU A 26 19.91 -0.66 19.93
CA LEU A 26 20.50 -0.53 18.60
C LEU A 26 20.53 0.92 18.09
N LYS A 27 19.58 1.75 18.53
CA LYS A 27 19.51 3.17 18.21
C LYS A 27 20.20 4.07 19.23
N GLY A 28 20.78 3.52 20.30
CA GLY A 28 21.44 4.27 21.37
C GLY A 28 20.49 5.17 22.18
N ILE A 29 19.19 4.87 22.20
CA ILE A 29 18.17 5.69 22.88
C ILE A 29 17.45 4.89 23.97
N SER A 30 16.79 5.60 24.88
CA SER A 30 15.95 4.94 25.88
C SER A 30 14.71 4.30 25.25
N MET A 31 14.21 3.23 25.87
CA MET A 31 12.98 2.55 25.41
C MET A 31 11.78 3.51 25.35
N ARG A 32 11.69 4.46 26.29
CA ARG A 32 10.65 5.49 26.28
C ARG A 32 10.73 6.38 25.04
N GLN A 33 11.92 6.89 24.72
CA GLN A 33 12.14 7.72 23.54
C GLN A 33 11.84 6.94 22.26
N PHE A 34 12.28 5.68 22.20
CA PHE A 34 11.96 4.80 21.09
C PHE A 34 10.45 4.67 20.87
N CYS A 35 9.69 4.38 21.93
CA CYS A 35 8.23 4.25 21.81
C CYS A 35 7.56 5.56 21.37
N VAL A 36 7.96 6.70 21.94
CA VAL A 36 7.41 8.00 21.55
C VAL A 36 7.70 8.30 20.09
N SER A 37 8.96 8.18 19.64
CA SER A 37 9.33 8.45 18.26
C SER A 37 8.69 7.47 17.27
N ALA A 38 8.47 6.22 17.66
CA ALA A 38 7.76 5.25 16.84
C ALA A 38 6.28 5.64 16.68
N ILE A 39 5.61 6.03 17.76
CA ILE A 39 4.21 6.49 17.73
C ILE A 39 4.08 7.77 16.91
N GLU A 40 4.97 8.75 17.10
CA GLU A 40 4.97 9.99 16.32
C GLU A 40 5.17 9.74 14.82
N LYS A 41 6.07 8.82 14.47
CA LYS A 41 6.30 8.43 13.08
C LYS A 41 5.06 7.78 12.47
N GLU A 42 4.43 6.84 13.18
CA GLU A 42 3.22 6.18 12.69
C GLU A 42 2.06 7.16 12.54
N LEU A 43 1.86 8.05 13.53
CA LEU A 43 0.85 9.10 13.45
C LEU A 43 1.08 10.06 12.28
N ALA A 44 2.33 10.42 11.99
CA ALA A 44 2.66 11.23 10.81
C ALA A 44 2.33 10.48 9.50
N GLN A 45 2.59 9.17 9.45
CA GLN A 45 2.25 8.33 8.30
C GLN A 45 0.74 8.16 8.13
N ASP A 46 -0.03 8.02 9.22
CA ASP A 46 -1.49 7.94 9.17
C ASP A 46 -2.11 9.26 8.72
N HIS A 47 -1.55 10.39 9.14
CA HIS A 47 -1.95 11.70 8.61
C HIS A 47 -1.70 11.78 7.11
N ASP A 48 -0.54 11.34 6.62
CA ASP A 48 -0.26 11.31 5.18
C ASP A 48 -1.12 10.27 4.44
N ALA A 49 -1.43 9.13 5.04
CA ALA A 49 -2.25 8.07 4.44
C ALA A 49 -3.72 8.49 4.26
N VAL A 50 -4.29 9.25 5.19
CA VAL A 50 -5.63 9.83 5.04
C VAL A 50 -5.69 10.85 3.89
N PHE A 51 -4.56 11.49 3.54
CA PHE A 51 -4.44 12.38 2.38
C PHE A 51 -3.90 11.70 1.10
N GLN A 52 -3.52 10.42 1.17
CA GLN A 52 -3.08 9.60 0.03
C GLN A 52 -4.18 8.69 -0.52
N THR A 53 -5.44 9.13 -0.47
CA THR A 53 -6.27 8.85 -1.64
C THR A 53 -5.56 9.47 -2.83
N PRO A 54 -5.37 8.78 -3.97
CA PRO A 54 -4.90 9.45 -5.16
C PRO A 54 -5.94 10.54 -5.43
N ARG A 55 -5.59 11.80 -5.13
CA ARG A 55 -6.34 12.94 -5.62
C ARG A 55 -6.12 12.90 -7.11
N PHE A 56 -6.98 12.18 -7.82
CA PHE A 56 -7.21 12.44 -9.22
C PHE A 56 -7.52 13.93 -9.29
N THR A 57 -6.54 14.71 -9.71
CA THR A 57 -6.81 16.09 -10.11
C THR A 57 -7.76 16.00 -11.29
N GLU A 58 -8.64 17.00 -11.49
CA GLU A 58 -9.54 17.02 -12.66
C GLU A 58 -8.74 16.76 -13.95
N LYS A 59 -7.56 17.38 -14.06
CA LYS A 59 -6.60 17.15 -15.14
C LYS A 59 -6.12 15.70 -15.26
N GLY A 60 -5.81 15.03 -14.16
CA GLY A 60 -5.39 13.62 -14.18
C GLY A 60 -6.53 12.67 -14.54
N LEU A 61 -7.77 13.05 -14.22
CA LEU A 61 -8.96 12.30 -14.64
C LEU A 61 -9.21 12.49 -16.14
N ASP A 62 -9.05 13.71 -16.65
CA ASP A 62 -9.18 14.02 -18.08
C ASP A 62 -8.10 13.31 -18.91
N GLU A 63 -6.86 13.27 -18.43
CA GLU A 63 -5.76 12.53 -19.08
C GLU A 63 -6.05 11.02 -19.13
N LEU A 64 -6.64 10.46 -18.08
CA LEU A 64 -7.01 9.03 -18.04
C LEU A 64 -8.20 8.72 -18.94
N LEU A 65 -9.20 9.59 -18.99
CA LEU A 65 -10.34 9.44 -19.89
C LEU A 65 -9.90 9.58 -21.35
N ALA A 66 -9.04 10.54 -21.67
CA ALA A 66 -8.46 10.68 -23.00
C ALA A 66 -7.66 9.45 -23.41
N LEU A 67 -6.83 8.91 -22.51
CA LEU A 67 -6.07 7.68 -22.77
C LEU A 67 -6.99 6.47 -22.96
N ARG A 68 -8.07 6.37 -22.17
CA ARG A 68 -9.07 5.31 -22.33
C ARG A 68 -9.76 5.39 -23.68
N GLU A 69 -10.15 6.59 -24.11
CA GLU A 69 -10.75 6.82 -25.43
C GLU A 69 -9.76 6.54 -26.57
N GLU A 70 -8.48 6.88 -26.42
CA GLU A 70 -7.44 6.57 -27.41
C GLU A 70 -7.25 5.06 -27.58
N ILE A 71 -7.19 4.31 -26.47
CA ILE A 71 -6.89 2.87 -26.49
C ILE A 71 -8.13 2.05 -26.87
N PHE A 72 -9.30 2.43 -26.36
CA PHE A 72 -10.52 1.61 -26.44
C PHE A 72 -11.64 2.25 -27.28
N GLY A 73 -11.45 3.47 -27.80
CA GLY A 73 -12.41 4.10 -28.73
C GLY A 73 -13.83 4.27 -28.19
N GLY A 74 -14.00 4.33 -26.87
CA GLY A 74 -15.30 4.40 -26.21
C GLY A 74 -16.02 3.05 -26.09
N GLU A 75 -15.46 1.95 -26.60
CA GLU A 75 -16.01 0.61 -26.39
C GLU A 75 -15.70 0.14 -24.96
N MET A 76 -16.73 -0.35 -24.26
CA MET A 76 -16.49 -1.14 -23.06
C MET A 76 -15.72 -2.38 -23.47
N LEU A 77 -14.66 -2.72 -22.72
CA LEU A 77 -13.97 -4.00 -22.87
C LEU A 77 -15.03 -5.13 -22.96
N PRO A 78 -14.93 -6.01 -23.97
CA PRO A 78 -15.93 -7.04 -24.17
C PRO A 78 -15.88 -8.03 -23.00
N GLY A 79 -16.83 -7.91 -22.08
CA GLY A 79 -17.04 -8.84 -20.96
C GLY A 79 -16.32 -8.50 -19.65
N ASP A 80 -16.60 -9.30 -18.62
CA ASP A 80 -15.91 -9.22 -17.34
C ASP A 80 -14.42 -9.49 -17.54
N SER A 81 -13.58 -8.72 -16.85
CA SER A 81 -12.12 -8.88 -16.80
C SER A 81 -11.69 -10.35 -16.59
N THR A 82 -12.46 -11.12 -15.83
CA THR A 82 -12.24 -12.55 -15.60
C THR A 82 -12.37 -13.39 -16.87
N ASP A 83 -13.36 -13.09 -17.71
CA ASP A 83 -13.63 -13.82 -18.94
C ASP A 83 -12.55 -13.55 -19.99
N ILE A 84 -12.11 -12.29 -20.12
CA ILE A 84 -11.01 -11.89 -21.01
C ILE A 84 -9.72 -12.62 -20.63
N ILE A 85 -9.39 -12.66 -19.34
CA ILE A 85 -8.19 -13.34 -18.85
C ILE A 85 -8.27 -14.85 -19.11
N ARG A 86 -9.46 -15.46 -19.01
CA ARG A 86 -9.66 -16.88 -19.31
C ARG A 86 -9.43 -17.17 -20.79
N GLU A 87 -10.03 -16.39 -21.69
CA GLU A 87 -9.90 -16.57 -23.14
C GLU A 87 -8.44 -16.43 -23.60
N GLU A 88 -7.72 -15.42 -23.12
CA GLU A 88 -6.30 -15.21 -23.43
C GLU A 88 -5.42 -16.37 -22.96
N ARG A 89 -5.71 -16.95 -21.78
CA ARG A 89 -5.01 -18.14 -21.28
C ARG A 89 -5.25 -19.36 -22.17
N GLU A 90 -6.47 -19.54 -22.66
CA GLU A 90 -6.80 -20.64 -23.57
C GLU A 90 -6.14 -20.49 -24.93
N LEU A 91 -6.12 -19.28 -25.50
CA LEU A 91 -5.43 -18.97 -26.75
C LEU A 91 -3.93 -19.25 -26.64
N ARG A 92 -3.29 -18.75 -25.58
CA ARG A 92 -1.87 -19.00 -25.30
C ARG A 92 -1.56 -20.48 -25.14
N THR A 93 -2.43 -21.23 -24.46
CA THR A 93 -2.25 -22.68 -24.27
C THR A 93 -2.32 -23.42 -25.60
N LYS A 94 -3.30 -23.09 -26.46
CA LYS A 94 -3.43 -23.67 -27.81
C LYS A 94 -2.22 -23.35 -28.70
N GLU A 95 -1.66 -22.15 -28.60
CA GLU A 95 -0.46 -21.78 -29.36
C GLU A 95 0.78 -22.55 -28.89
N LEU A 96 0.96 -22.71 -27.58
CA LEU A 96 2.05 -23.50 -27.01
C LEU A 96 1.94 -24.98 -27.40
N GLU A 97 0.72 -25.54 -27.43
CA GLU A 97 0.49 -26.91 -27.90
C GLU A 97 0.76 -27.08 -29.40
N ARG A 98 0.49 -26.07 -30.23
CA ARG A 98 0.85 -26.11 -31.66
C ARG A 98 2.37 -26.06 -31.85
N ARG A 99 3.06 -25.23 -31.06
CA ARG A 99 4.52 -25.13 -31.10
C ARG A 99 5.25 -26.35 -30.55
N SER A 100 4.65 -27.10 -29.64
CA SER A 100 5.24 -28.33 -29.09
C SER A 100 5.00 -29.57 -29.95
N ARG A 101 4.08 -29.49 -30.92
CA ARG A 101 3.79 -30.56 -31.90
C ARG A 101 4.46 -30.36 -33.27
N SER A 102 5.20 -29.25 -33.45
CA SER A 102 6.07 -28.99 -34.61
C SER A 102 7.54 -29.21 -34.23
#